data_AF-W5TEV7-F1
#
_entry.id   AF-W5TEV7-F1
#
_cell.length_a   1.000
_cell.length_b   1.000
_cell.length_c   1.000
_cell.angle_alpha   90.00
_cell.angle_beta   90.00
_cell.angle_gamma   90.00
#
_symmetry.space_group_name_H-M   'P 1'
#
loop_
_entity.id
_entity.type
_entity.pdbx_description
1 polymer ?
#
loop_
_entity_poly.entity_id
_entity_poly.type
_entity_poly.pdbx_seq_one_letter_code
_entity_poly.pdbx_strand_id
1 'polypeptide(L)'
;MSDFGEISYDFGTIDDAGSGIKSEAMNITGALEDMEREFQEFITTHWTGSDAADAFNAVQTNWRQQSDELSASLAKLGAHTVGAGENMQGADVLASKLIAG
;
A
#
# COMPACT_ATOMS: atom_id res chain seq x y z
N MET A 1 -8.45 -43.72 5.57
CA MET A 1 -7.44 -42.87 4.91
C MET A 1 -7.93 -41.45 5.07
N SER A 2 -7.48 -40.75 6.11
CA SER A 2 -7.87 -39.37 6.38
C SER A 2 -6.59 -38.59 6.60
N ASP A 3 -5.89 -38.36 5.49
CA ASP A 3 -4.93 -37.28 5.39
C ASP A 3 -5.57 -36.24 4.46
N PHE A 4 -6.68 -35.67 4.93
CA PHE A 4 -7.11 -34.36 4.44
C PHE A 4 -6.24 -33.40 5.22
N GLY A 5 -4.99 -33.25 4.77
CA GLY A 5 -4.02 -32.34 5.34
C GLY A 5 -4.73 -31.03 5.63
N GLU A 6 -4.64 -30.59 6.89
CA GLU A 6 -5.11 -29.31 7.39
C GLU A 6 -5.19 -28.29 6.27
N ILE A 7 -6.41 -27.91 5.86
CA ILE A 7 -6.61 -26.58 5.27
C ILE A 7 -6.48 -25.61 6.45
N SER A 8 -5.30 -25.55 7.06
CA SER A 8 -4.93 -24.60 8.10
C SER A 8 -4.18 -23.48 7.40
N TYR A 9 -4.92 -22.67 6.65
CA TYR A 9 -4.39 -21.35 6.36
C TYR A 9 -4.39 -20.56 7.67
N ASP A 10 -3.23 -20.03 8.05
CA ASP A 10 -3.13 -19.14 9.19
C ASP A 10 -3.76 -17.79 8.79
N PHE A 11 -5.09 -17.74 8.85
CA PHE A 11 -5.86 -16.53 8.52
C PHE A 11 -5.48 -15.33 9.39
N GLY A 12 -4.95 -15.59 10.59
CA GLY A 12 -4.34 -14.57 11.44
C GLY A 12 -3.14 -13.92 10.75
N THR A 13 -2.22 -14.71 10.20
CA THR A 13 -1.08 -14.15 9.45
C THR A 13 -1.47 -13.39 8.18
N ILE A 14 -2.58 -13.71 7.51
CA ILE A 14 -3.04 -12.96 6.33
C ILE A 14 -3.61 -11.60 6.75
N ASP A 15 -4.41 -11.56 7.82
CA ASP A 15 -4.95 -10.30 8.36
C ASP A 15 -3.84 -9.41 8.96
N ASP A 16 -2.89 -10.02 9.66
CA ASP A 16 -1.68 -9.36 10.17
C ASP A 16 -0.83 -8.80 9.02
N ALA A 17 -0.64 -9.56 7.94
CA ALA A 17 0.07 -9.09 6.76
C ALA A 17 -0.67 -7.96 6.04
N GLY A 18 -2.00 -8.05 5.92
CA GLY A 18 -2.84 -7.00 5.34
C GLY A 18 -2.78 -5.70 6.15
N SER A 19 -2.89 -5.80 7.47
CA SER A 19 -2.73 -4.67 8.39
C SER A 19 -1.31 -4.10 8.36
N GLY A 20 -0.30 -4.94 8.29
CA GLY A 20 1.11 -4.55 8.13
C GLY A 20 1.36 -3.78 6.84
N ILE A 21 0.88 -4.29 5.70
CA ILE A 21 0.98 -3.60 4.40
C ILE A 21 0.28 -2.25 4.43
N LYS A 22 -0.89 -2.16 5.07
CA LYS A 22 -1.59 -0.88 5.24
C LYS A 22 -0.78 0.11 6.09
N SER A 23 -0.16 -0.36 7.17
CA SER A 23 0.71 0.47 8.00
C SER A 23 1.95 0.95 7.24
N GLU A 24 2.61 0.05 6.49
CA GLU A 24 3.76 0.37 5.65
C GLU A 24 3.38 1.40 4.58
N ALA A 25 2.20 1.25 3.97
CA ALA A 25 1.67 2.20 2.98
C ALA A 25 1.51 3.61 3.56
N MET A 26 0.93 3.73 4.77
CA MET A 26 0.82 5.01 5.45
C MET A 26 2.18 5.63 5.79
N ASN A 27 3.15 4.81 6.22
CA ASN A 27 4.52 5.26 6.48
C ASN A 27 5.20 5.77 5.20
N ILE A 28 5.04 5.08 4.07
CA ILE A 28 5.58 5.50 2.77
C ILE A 28 4.94 6.83 2.35
N THR A 29 3.62 6.98 2.47
CA THR A 29 2.94 8.26 2.17
C THR A 29 3.51 9.40 3.03
N GLY A 30 3.69 9.18 4.34
CA GLY A 30 4.31 10.18 5.21
C GLY A 30 5.75 10.55 4.80
N ALA A 31 6.57 9.55 4.43
CA ALA A 31 7.92 9.79 3.95
C ALA A 31 7.96 10.59 2.63
N LEU A 32 6.99 10.36 1.73
CA LEU A 32 6.86 11.13 0.49
C LEU A 32 6.48 12.60 0.74
N GLU A 33 5.61 12.85 1.72
CA GLU A 33 5.24 14.21 2.15
C GLU A 33 6.42 14.95 2.78
N ASP A 34 7.20 14.25 3.63
CA ASP A 34 8.40 14.81 4.23
C ASP A 34 9.45 15.17 3.17
N MET A 35 9.64 14.30 2.17
CA MET A 35 10.55 14.57 1.05
C MET A 35 10.09 15.77 0.21
N GLU A 36 8.78 15.94 -0.02
CA GLU A 36 8.25 17.11 -0.70
C GLU A 36 8.59 18.40 0.08
N ARG A 37 8.44 18.37 1.41
CA ARG A 37 8.74 19.52 2.27
C ARG A 37 10.22 19.91 2.21
N GLU A 38 11.12 18.94 2.34
CA GLU A 38 12.57 19.20 2.23
C GLU A 38 12.94 19.77 0.86
N PHE A 39 12.32 19.26 -0.20
CA PHE A 39 12.57 19.73 -1.56
C PHE A 39 12.09 21.16 -1.78
N GLN A 40 10.92 21.52 -1.24
CA GLN A 40 10.41 22.91 -1.26
C GLN A 40 11.34 23.85 -0.48
N GLU A 41 11.83 23.43 0.68
CA GLU A 41 12.72 24.21 1.53
C GLU A 41 14.09 24.45 0.86
N PHE A 42 14.64 23.41 0.22
CA PHE A 42 15.87 23.52 -0.57
C PHE A 42 15.73 24.56 -1.70
N ILE A 43 14.63 24.52 -2.45
CA ILE A 43 14.41 25.42 -3.58
C ILE A 43 14.15 26.85 -3.13
N THR A 44 13.30 27.06 -2.13
CA THR A 44 13.04 28.40 -1.58
C THR A 44 14.31 29.05 -1.03
N THR A 45 15.23 28.26 -0.51
CA THR A 45 16.52 28.73 0.03
C THR A 45 17.56 29.00 -1.06
N HIS A 46 17.64 28.15 -2.09
CA HIS A 46 18.77 28.15 -3.02
C HIS A 46 18.45 28.63 -4.45
N TRP A 47 17.18 28.67 -4.83
CA TRP A 47 16.74 29.03 -6.18
C TRP A 47 15.92 30.32 -6.18
N THR A 48 16.64 31.44 -6.10
CA THR A 48 16.08 32.79 -6.28
C THR A 48 16.31 33.26 -7.72
N GLY A 49 15.41 32.94 -8.65
CA GLY A 49 15.50 33.40 -10.05
C GLY A 49 14.26 33.04 -10.88
N SER A 50 13.89 33.87 -11.85
CA SER A 50 12.67 33.70 -12.67
C SER A 50 12.63 32.38 -13.45
N ASP A 51 13.79 31.91 -13.91
CA ASP A 51 13.91 30.66 -14.68
C ASP A 51 13.81 29.40 -13.80
N ALA A 52 13.94 29.55 -12.48
CA ALA A 52 13.82 28.45 -11.53
C ALA A 52 12.35 28.10 -11.23
N ALA A 53 11.43 29.04 -11.42
CA ALA A 53 10.01 28.84 -11.11
C ALA A 53 9.34 27.83 -12.06
N ASP A 54 9.66 27.88 -13.36
CA ASP A 54 9.06 26.97 -14.34
C ASP A 54 9.62 25.54 -14.22
N ALA A 55 10.93 25.41 -14.03
CA ALA A 55 11.56 24.12 -13.75
C ALA A 55 11.04 23.52 -12.43
N PHE A 56 10.82 24.35 -11.41
CA PHE A 56 10.23 23.94 -10.14
C PHE A 56 8.81 23.41 -10.31
N ASN A 57 7.94 24.16 -10.99
CA ASN A 57 6.56 23.75 -11.22
C ASN A 57 6.49 22.40 -11.96
N ALA A 58 7.38 22.17 -12.93
CA ALA A 58 7.47 20.90 -13.63
C ALA A 58 7.91 19.75 -12.72
N VAL A 59 8.95 19.94 -11.91
CA VAL A 59 9.45 18.92 -10.97
C VAL A 59 8.42 18.63 -9.87
N GLN A 60 7.78 19.66 -9.31
CA GLN A 60 6.75 19.53 -8.29
C GLN A 60 5.52 18.78 -8.82
N THR A 61 5.08 19.10 -10.05
CA THR A 61 3.96 18.40 -10.69
C THR A 61 4.29 16.93 -10.92
N ASN A 62 5.49 16.63 -11.42
CA ASN A 62 5.93 15.26 -11.67
C ASN A 62 6.04 14.46 -10.36
N TRP A 63 6.64 15.06 -9.34
CA TRP A 63 6.75 14.45 -8.00
C TRP A 63 5.37 14.10 -7.42
N ARG A 64 4.44 15.05 -7.43
CA ARG A 64 3.07 14.83 -6.94
C ARG A 64 2.39 13.71 -7.69
N GLN A 65 2.50 13.69 -9.02
CA GLN A 65 1.92 12.61 -9.83
C GLN A 65 2.48 11.24 -9.44
N GLN A 66 3.80 11.11 -9.30
CA GLN A 66 4.42 9.83 -8.92
C GLN A 66 4.06 9.41 -7.50
N SER A 67 4.00 10.36 -6.57
CA SER A 67 3.60 10.12 -5.18
C SER A 67 2.15 9.62 -5.07
N ASP A 68 1.24 10.24 -5.83
CA ASP A 68 -0.16 9.84 -5.91
C ASP A 68 -0.31 8.43 -6.52
N GLU A 69 0.42 8.13 -7.60
CA GLU A 69 0.43 6.81 -8.24
C GLU A 69 0.98 5.71 -7.31
N LEU A 70 2.04 6.00 -6.56
CA LEU A 70 2.62 5.08 -5.59
C LEU A 70 1.66 4.83 -4.42
N SER A 71 1.07 5.90 -3.86
CA SER A 71 0.08 5.80 -2.79
C SER A 71 -1.14 5.00 -3.22
N ALA A 72 -1.64 5.23 -4.44
CA ALA A 72 -2.75 4.45 -5.00
C ALA A 72 -2.40 2.97 -5.21
N SER A 73 -1.17 2.67 -5.62
CA SER A 73 -0.69 1.30 -5.82
C SER A 73 -0.55 0.55 -4.50
N LEU A 74 -0.03 1.21 -3.46
CA LEU A 74 0.08 0.66 -2.11
C LEU A 74 -1.30 0.41 -1.48
N ALA A 75 -2.24 1.33 -1.67
CA ALA A 75 -3.63 1.15 -1.23
C ALA A 75 -4.30 -0.06 -1.93
N LYS A 76 -4.08 -0.22 -3.25
CA LYS A 76 -4.56 -1.39 -3.99
C LYS A 76 -3.94 -2.68 -3.50
N LEU A 77 -2.63 -2.69 -3.22
CA LEU A 77 -1.95 -3.86 -2.68
C LEU A 77 -2.53 -4.27 -1.34
N GLY A 78 -2.72 -3.33 -0.41
CA GLY A 78 -3.36 -3.60 0.87
C GLY A 78 -4.77 -4.16 0.72
N ALA A 79 -5.60 -3.55 -0.13
CA ALA A 79 -6.97 -4.00 -0.39
C ALA A 79 -7.02 -5.41 -1.02
N HIS A 80 -6.10 -5.71 -1.95
CA HIS A 80 -6.00 -7.04 -2.55
C HIS A 80 -5.58 -8.11 -1.55
N THR A 81 -4.64 -7.81 -0.66
CA THR A 81 -4.20 -8.77 0.38
C THR A 81 -5.34 -9.09 1.35
N VAL A 82 -6.07 -8.07 1.83
CA VAL A 82 -7.24 -8.27 2.70
C VAL A 82 -8.34 -9.04 1.97
N GLY A 83 -8.68 -8.63 0.74
CA GLY A 83 -9.71 -9.30 -0.05
C GLY A 83 -9.35 -10.75 -0.42
N ALA A 84 -8.06 -11.06 -0.62
CA ALA A 84 -7.61 -12.44 -0.78
C ALA A 84 -7.84 -13.26 0.49
N GLY A 85 -7.57 -12.70 1.67
CA GLY A 85 -7.86 -13.31 2.97
C GLY A 85 -9.35 -13.62 3.16
N GLU A 86 -10.23 -12.65 2.88
CA GLU A 86 -11.68 -12.83 2.97
C GLU A 86 -12.21 -13.92 2.01
N ASN A 87 -11.71 -13.93 0.77
CA ASN A 87 -12.09 -14.94 -0.22
C ASN A 87 -11.64 -16.36 0.19
N MET A 88 -10.45 -16.48 0.79
CA MET A 88 -9.94 -17.76 1.29
C MET A 88 -10.74 -18.23 2.51
N GLN A 89 -11.08 -17.33 3.44
CA GLN A 89 -11.94 -17.65 4.57
C GLN A 89 -13.33 -18.10 4.11
N GLY A 90 -13.90 -17.44 3.10
CA GLY A 90 -15.17 -17.82 2.49
C GLY A 90 -15.13 -19.20 1.84
N ALA A 91 -14.06 -19.51 1.10
CA ALA A 91 -13.84 -20.82 0.49
C ALA A 91 -13.71 -21.94 1.54
N ASP A 92 -13.04 -21.66 2.67
CA ASP A 92 -12.83 -22.64 3.74
C ASP A 92 -14.10 -22.92 4.56
N VAL A 93 -14.92 -21.88 4.81
CA VAL A 93 -16.26 -22.05 5.40
C VAL A 93 -17.18 -22.88 4.49
N LEU A 94 -17.06 -22.73 3.16
CA LEU A 94 -17.82 -23.54 2.22
C LEU A 94 -17.32 -24.99 2.19
N ALA A 95 -16.00 -25.20 2.17
CA ALA A 95 -15.39 -26.52 2.19
C ALA A 95 -15.72 -27.28 3.48
N SER A 96 -15.60 -26.64 4.64
CA SER A 96 -15.93 -27.26 5.94
C SER A 96 -17.40 -27.67 6.03
N LYS A 97 -18.34 -26.87 5.50
CA LYS A 97 -19.75 -27.24 5.41
C LYS A 97 -20.01 -28.42 4.46
N LEU A 98 -19.24 -28.54 3.38
CA LEU A 98 -19.36 -29.62 2.40
C LEU A 98 -18.84 -30.96 2.95
N ILE A 99 -17.90 -30.93 3.88
CA ILE A 99 -17.29 -32.11 4.52
C ILE A 99 -18.07 -32.54 5.77
N ALA A 100 -18.75 -31.60 6.44
CA ALA A 100 -19.57 -31.87 7.63
C ALA A 100 -21.02 -32.31 7.33
N GLY A 101 -21.46 -32.24 6.07
CA GLY A 101 -22.75 -32.74 5.59
C GLY A 101 -22.63 -34.11 4.92
#